data_AF-A0A484M285-F1
#
_entry.id   AF-A0A484M285-F1
#
_cell.length_a   1.000
_cell.length_b   1.000
_cell.length_c   1.000
_cell.angle_alpha   90.00
_cell.angle_beta   90.00
_cell.angle_gamma   90.00
#
_symmetry.space_group_name_H-M   'P 1'
#
loop_
_entity.id
_entity.type
_entity.pdbx_description
1 polymer ?
#
loop_
_entity_poly.entity_id
_entity_poly.type
_entity_poly.pdbx_seq_one_letter_code
_entity_poly.pdbx_strand_id
1 'polypeptide(L)'
;AGEIGPLSADRLGLGSSSEFARLKKEKEEMALILKSQADELARLSGLTGSMRAEISHLKEENGRLMDEVFEAKREMAEKEETFPGRAAAWVEENKAEAARVMTATPETTMESFRLLYREPEGRKMITAIGSFGFKSGQKKDMIASHRVLLRRDPDFTAASYGLASIPEEEPTPPFPLD
;
A
#
# COMPACT_ATOMS: atom_id res chain seq x y z
N ALA A 1 -95.03 71.12 25.28
CA ALA A 1 -94.39 70.48 24.11
C ALA A 1 -92.89 70.78 24.20
N GLY A 2 -91.96 69.82 24.22
CA GLY A 2 -92.07 68.38 24.05
C GLY A 2 -90.97 67.66 24.84
N GLU A 3 -91.26 66.40 25.18
CA GLU A 3 -90.36 65.45 25.81
C GLU A 3 -89.34 64.96 24.77
N ILE A 4 -88.05 64.96 25.13
CA ILE A 4 -87.01 64.30 24.35
C ILE A 4 -86.90 62.87 24.89
N GLY A 5 -87.51 61.92 24.16
CA GLY A 5 -87.38 60.49 24.43
C GLY A 5 -85.93 60.00 24.21
N PRO A 6 -85.53 58.90 24.87
CA PRO A 6 -84.16 58.42 24.83
C PRO A 6 -83.85 57.93 23.41
N LEU A 7 -82.86 58.56 22.77
CA LEU A 7 -82.27 58.09 21.53
C LEU A 7 -81.76 56.66 21.77
N SER A 8 -82.44 55.70 21.15
CA SER A 8 -82.04 54.31 21.13
C SER A 8 -80.62 54.21 20.58
N ALA A 9 -79.78 53.47 21.31
CA ALA A 9 -78.41 53.16 20.97
C ALA A 9 -78.26 52.24 19.73
N ASP A 10 -79.24 52.23 18.82
CA ASP A 10 -79.33 51.35 17.65
C ASP A 10 -78.53 51.85 16.44
N ARG A 11 -77.71 52.89 16.63
CA ARG A 11 -76.94 53.50 15.52
C ARG A 11 -75.44 53.18 15.52
N LEU A 12 -75.00 52.25 16.38
CA LEU A 12 -73.67 51.67 16.32
C LEU A 12 -73.79 50.29 15.68
N GLY A 13 -73.51 50.20 14.38
CA GLY A 13 -73.55 48.98 13.59
C GLY A 13 -72.63 47.90 14.14
N LEU A 14 -73.12 47.17 15.14
CA LEU A 14 -72.53 45.97 15.70
C LEU A 14 -73.17 44.80 14.95
N GLY A 15 -72.37 44.07 14.18
CA GLY A 15 -72.82 42.88 13.43
C GLY A 15 -73.55 41.87 14.34
N SER A 16 -74.38 41.03 13.74
CA SER A 16 -75.22 40.08 14.49
C SER A 16 -74.38 39.19 15.43
N SER A 17 -74.94 38.78 16.57
CA SER A 17 -74.29 37.92 17.59
C SER A 17 -73.59 36.67 16.99
N SER A 18 -74.12 36.16 15.87
CA SER A 18 -73.57 35.05 15.09
C SER A 18 -72.20 35.36 14.43
N GLU A 19 -72.03 36.56 13.87
CA GLU A 19 -70.79 36.96 13.22
C GLU A 19 -69.66 37.18 14.22
N PHE A 20 -69.97 37.74 15.39
CA PHE A 20 -69.01 37.92 16.47
C PHE A 20 -68.51 36.58 17.02
N ALA A 21 -69.42 35.60 17.19
CA ALA A 21 -69.05 34.25 17.60
C ALA A 21 -68.15 33.54 16.57
N ARG A 22 -68.45 33.71 15.27
CA ARG A 22 -67.62 33.15 14.18
C ARG A 22 -66.21 33.75 14.17
N LEU A 23 -66.11 35.07 14.29
CA LEU A 23 -64.83 35.78 14.30
C LEU A 23 -63.95 35.40 15.51
N LYS A 24 -64.57 35.18 16.67
CA LYS A 24 -63.87 34.71 17.87
C LYS A 24 -63.26 33.32 17.65
N LYS A 25 -64.03 32.39 17.05
CA LYS A 25 -63.54 31.04 16.73
C LYS A 25 -62.38 31.09 15.73
N GLU A 26 -62.50 31.89 14.68
CA GLU A 26 -61.46 32.08 13.68
C GLU A 26 -60.17 32.67 14.29
N LYS A 27 -60.30 33.62 15.23
CA LYS A 27 -59.17 34.14 16.00
C LYS A 27 -58.48 33.06 16.85
N GLU A 28 -59.25 32.19 17.49
CA GLU A 28 -58.71 31.08 18.29
C GLU A 28 -57.97 30.05 17.41
N GLU A 29 -58.53 29.71 16.24
CA GLU A 29 -57.89 28.84 15.25
C GLU A 29 -56.60 29.45 14.70
N MET A 30 -56.61 30.75 14.34
CA MET A 30 -55.40 31.47 13.92
C MET A 30 -54.32 31.47 15.01
N ALA A 31 -54.70 31.64 16.28
CA ALA A 31 -53.76 31.60 17.39
C ALA A 31 -53.09 30.22 17.55
N LEU A 32 -53.85 29.13 17.34
CA LEU A 32 -53.31 27.77 17.38
C LEU A 32 -52.34 27.51 16.21
N ILE A 33 -52.68 27.99 15.00
CA ILE A 33 -51.81 27.87 13.82
C ILE A 33 -50.50 28.64 14.03
N LEU A 34 -50.57 29.89 14.50
CA LEU A 34 -49.39 30.70 14.78
C LEU A 34 -48.49 30.05 15.82
N LYS A 35 -49.07 29.47 16.88
CA LYS A 35 -48.31 28.73 17.88
C LYS A 35 -47.60 27.51 17.27
N SER A 36 -48.33 26.72 16.48
CA SER A 36 -47.76 25.57 15.76
C SER A 36 -46.62 25.97 14.83
N GLN A 37 -46.75 27.07 14.09
CA GLN A 37 -45.69 27.57 13.21
C GLN A 37 -44.47 28.06 13.99
N ALA A 38 -44.68 28.71 15.14
CA ALA A 38 -43.59 29.13 16.02
C ALA A 38 -42.81 27.93 16.58
N ASP A 39 -43.52 26.88 16.99
CA ASP A 39 -42.91 25.64 17.49
C ASP A 39 -42.09 24.93 16.39
N GLU A 40 -42.61 24.86 15.16
CA GLU A 40 -41.89 24.26 14.03
C GLU A 40 -40.66 25.09 13.60
N LEU A 41 -40.76 26.42 13.62
CA LEU A 41 -39.61 27.29 13.39
C LEU A 41 -38.52 27.11 14.44
N ALA A 42 -38.90 26.97 15.73
CA ALA A 42 -37.96 26.68 16.80
C ALA A 42 -37.26 25.33 16.58
N ARG A 43 -38.01 24.30 16.16
CA ARG A 43 -37.48 22.98 15.83
C ARG A 43 -36.48 23.02 14.66
N LEU A 44 -36.85 23.68 13.55
CA LEU A 44 -35.99 23.81 12.37
C LEU A 44 -34.74 24.64 12.66
N SER A 45 -34.85 25.68 13.48
CA SER A 45 -33.70 26.46 13.95
C SER A 45 -32.74 25.60 14.78
N GLY A 46 -33.28 24.74 15.66
CA GLY A 46 -32.46 23.80 16.43
C GLY A 46 -31.72 22.79 15.54
N LEU A 47 -32.41 22.22 14.55
CA LEU A 47 -31.80 21.30 13.58
C LEU A 47 -30.70 21.98 12.76
N THR A 48 -30.95 23.20 12.28
CA THR A 48 -29.97 24.00 11.54
C THR A 48 -28.72 24.28 12.39
N GLY A 49 -28.90 24.57 13.68
CA GLY A 49 -27.81 24.73 14.63
C GLY A 49 -26.97 23.46 14.79
N SER A 50 -27.63 22.31 14.96
CA SER A 50 -26.96 21.00 15.06
C SER A 50 -26.17 20.67 13.78
N MET A 51 -26.78 20.87 12.62
CA MET A 51 -26.11 20.64 11.33
C MET A 51 -24.89 21.54 11.15
N ARG A 52 -24.95 22.80 11.59
CA ARG A 52 -23.79 23.71 11.53
C ARG A 52 -22.64 23.24 12.41
N ALA A 53 -22.94 22.74 13.60
CA ALA A 53 -21.93 22.19 14.50
C ALA A 53 -21.26 20.94 13.88
N GLU A 54 -22.05 20.03 13.32
CA GLU A 54 -21.56 18.82 12.66
C GLU A 54 -20.71 19.13 11.42
N ILE A 55 -21.12 20.08 10.59
CA ILE A 55 -20.31 20.55 9.45
C ILE A 55 -18.97 21.12 9.92
N SER A 56 -18.96 21.83 11.04
CA SER A 56 -17.73 22.42 11.59
C SER A 56 -16.79 21.33 12.11
N HIS A 57 -17.33 20.33 12.83
CA HIS A 57 -16.59 19.16 13.29
C HIS A 57 -16.00 18.35 12.13
N LEU A 58 -16.81 18.01 11.12
CA LEU A 58 -16.34 17.27 9.94
C LEU A 58 -15.26 18.01 9.15
N LYS A 59 -15.32 19.36 9.12
CA LYS A 59 -14.29 20.16 8.47
C LYS A 59 -12.96 20.12 9.22
N GLU A 60 -13.00 20.15 10.55
CA GLU A 60 -11.81 19.99 11.39
C GLU A 60 -11.20 18.59 11.24
N GLU A 61 -12.04 17.55 11.31
CA GLU A 61 -11.60 16.16 11.17
C GLU A 61 -11.01 15.88 9.79
N ASN A 62 -11.64 16.38 8.72
CA ASN A 62 -11.07 16.32 7.37
C ASN A 62 -9.72 17.03 7.25
N GLY A 63 -9.53 18.15 7.95
CA GLY A 63 -8.25 18.84 8.01
C GLY A 63 -7.17 17.96 8.65
N ARG A 64 -7.47 17.39 9.82
CA ARG A 64 -6.54 16.48 10.51
C ARG A 64 -6.20 15.25 9.67
N LEU A 65 -7.19 14.63 9.03
CA LEU A 65 -6.98 13.46 8.18
C LEU A 65 -6.12 13.79 6.95
N MET A 66 -6.27 14.98 6.38
CA MET A 66 -5.41 15.43 5.28
C MET A 66 -3.94 15.56 5.71
N ASP A 67 -3.70 16.08 6.92
CA ASP A 67 -2.34 16.19 7.48
C ASP A 67 -1.75 14.80 7.76
N GLU A 68 -2.53 13.89 8.36
CA GLU A 68 -2.11 12.50 8.61
C GLU A 68 -1.77 11.76 7.30
N VAL A 69 -2.60 11.91 6.26
CA VAL A 69 -2.36 11.33 4.95
C VAL A 69 -1.10 11.91 4.30
N PHE A 70 -0.84 13.21 4.48
CA PHE A 70 0.35 13.85 3.96
C PHE A 70 1.62 13.28 4.61
N GLU A 71 1.65 13.19 5.94
CA GLU A 71 2.80 12.64 6.66
C GLU A 71 3.02 11.16 6.34
N ALA A 72 1.95 10.35 6.27
CA ALA A 72 2.05 8.93 5.90
C ALA A 72 2.63 8.75 4.48
N LYS A 73 2.24 9.61 3.53
CA LYS A 73 2.81 9.60 2.17
C LYS A 73 4.28 9.98 2.17
N ARG A 74 4.68 10.98 2.97
CA ARG A 74 6.09 11.38 3.10
C ARG A 74 6.93 10.23 3.66
N GLU A 75 6.48 9.61 4.75
CA GLU A 75 7.18 8.49 5.38
C GLU A 75 7.31 7.28 4.43
N MET A 76 6.24 6.98 3.67
CA MET A 76 6.29 5.90 2.68
C MET A 76 7.34 6.19 1.60
N ALA A 77 7.38 7.42 1.08
CA ALA A 77 8.36 7.82 0.06
C ALA A 77 9.79 7.75 0.60
N GLU A 78 10.05 8.24 1.81
CA GLU A 78 11.36 8.16 2.46
C GLU A 78 11.79 6.69 2.67
N LYS A 79 10.86 5.80 3.07
CA LYS A 79 11.14 4.37 3.22
C LYS A 79 11.45 3.71 1.89
N GLU A 80 10.69 4.02 0.83
CA GLU A 80 10.90 3.49 -0.50
C GLU A 80 12.24 3.93 -1.10
N GLU A 81 12.63 5.18 -0.91
CA GLU A 81 13.94 5.70 -1.32
C GLU A 81 15.10 5.00 -0.59
N THR A 82 14.95 4.81 0.71
CA THR A 82 16.04 4.30 1.57
C THR A 82 16.13 2.77 1.61
N PHE A 83 15.05 2.06 1.28
CA PHE A 83 14.99 0.60 1.39
C PHE A 83 15.98 -0.14 0.49
N PRO A 84 16.14 0.17 -0.81
CA PRO A 84 17.10 -0.50 -1.67
C PRO A 84 18.54 -0.39 -1.15
N GLY A 85 18.93 0.79 -0.67
CA GLY A 85 20.26 1.02 -0.08
C GLY A 85 20.47 0.21 1.19
N ARG A 86 19.47 0.16 2.08
CA ARG A 86 19.53 -0.68 3.29
C ARG A 86 19.57 -2.17 2.96
N ALA A 87 18.79 -2.62 1.98
CA ALA A 87 18.78 -4.01 1.54
C ALA A 87 20.16 -4.42 0.98
N ALA A 88 20.77 -3.56 0.16
CA ALA A 88 22.12 -3.79 -0.37
C ALA A 88 23.17 -3.83 0.75
N ALA A 89 23.16 -2.88 1.68
CA ALA A 89 24.07 -2.87 2.82
C ALA A 89 23.92 -4.13 3.69
N TRP A 90 22.68 -4.54 3.97
CA TRP A 90 22.41 -5.77 4.72
C TRP A 90 22.96 -7.01 3.99
N VAL A 91 22.76 -7.12 2.68
CA VAL A 91 23.34 -8.23 1.90
C VAL A 91 24.87 -8.23 1.98
N GLU A 92 25.50 -7.06 1.86
CA GLU A 92 26.95 -6.93 1.93
C GLU A 92 27.53 -7.34 3.29
N GLU A 93 26.84 -6.98 4.38
CA GLU A 93 27.22 -7.36 5.75
C GLU A 93 27.04 -8.86 6.03
N ASN A 94 26.05 -9.50 5.38
CA ASN A 94 25.65 -10.88 5.69
C ASN A 94 26.13 -11.91 4.66
N LYS A 95 26.69 -11.50 3.51
CA LYS A 95 27.06 -12.40 2.41
C LYS A 95 28.02 -13.52 2.80
N ALA A 96 28.98 -13.26 3.70
CA ALA A 96 29.96 -14.26 4.12
C ALA A 96 29.30 -15.38 4.96
N GLU A 97 28.41 -14.99 5.87
CA GLU A 97 27.66 -15.93 6.69
C GLU A 97 26.64 -16.70 5.85
N ALA A 98 25.93 -16.01 4.95
CA ALA A 98 25.01 -16.64 4.01
C ALA A 98 25.74 -17.69 3.14
N ALA A 99 26.90 -17.34 2.57
CA ALA A 99 27.72 -18.27 1.80
C ALA A 99 28.11 -19.50 2.64
N ARG A 100 28.60 -19.29 3.88
CA ARG A 100 29.00 -20.37 4.79
C ARG A 100 27.85 -21.34 5.10
N VAL A 101 26.66 -20.80 5.38
CA VAL A 101 25.46 -21.61 5.66
C VAL A 101 25.02 -22.38 4.42
N MET A 102 24.98 -21.72 3.26
CA MET A 102 24.59 -22.34 2.00
C MET A 102 25.57 -23.44 1.58
N THR A 103 26.86 -23.31 1.90
CA THR A 103 27.90 -24.30 1.55
C THR A 103 28.27 -25.25 2.70
N ALA A 104 27.45 -25.35 3.75
CA ALA A 104 27.80 -26.12 4.94
C ALA A 104 27.90 -27.64 4.68
N THR A 105 27.03 -28.18 3.82
CA THR A 105 27.03 -29.59 3.39
C THR A 105 26.77 -29.69 1.88
N PRO A 106 27.18 -30.78 1.21
CA PRO A 106 26.87 -30.99 -0.20
C PRO A 106 25.37 -30.93 -0.52
N GLU A 107 24.53 -31.47 0.36
CA GLU A 107 23.08 -31.49 0.20
C GLU A 107 22.49 -30.08 0.28
N THR A 108 22.84 -29.32 1.34
CA THR A 108 22.39 -27.92 1.50
C THR A 108 22.92 -27.02 0.40
N THR A 109 24.13 -27.28 -0.09
CA THR A 109 24.72 -26.59 -1.24
C THR A 109 23.88 -26.83 -2.48
N MET A 110 23.55 -28.08 -2.78
CA MET A 110 22.75 -28.45 -3.94
C MET A 110 21.34 -27.86 -3.88
N GLU A 111 20.68 -27.90 -2.73
CA GLU A 111 19.37 -27.27 -2.52
C GLU A 111 19.42 -25.75 -2.73
N SER A 112 20.46 -25.10 -2.19
CA SER A 112 20.71 -23.67 -2.35
C SER A 112 20.89 -23.28 -3.82
N PHE A 113 21.70 -24.02 -4.58
CA PHE A 113 21.88 -23.77 -6.01
C PHE A 113 20.59 -24.02 -6.81
N ARG A 114 19.80 -25.05 -6.48
CA ARG A 114 18.49 -25.28 -7.12
C ARG A 114 17.51 -24.13 -6.89
N LEU A 115 17.52 -23.54 -5.70
CA LEU A 115 16.72 -22.36 -5.40
C LEU A 115 17.16 -21.17 -6.26
N LEU A 116 18.45 -20.85 -6.26
CA LEU A 116 19.01 -19.75 -7.05
C LEU A 116 18.80 -19.92 -8.56
N TYR A 117 18.79 -21.15 -9.07
CA TYR A 117 18.61 -21.44 -10.49
C TYR A 117 17.18 -21.13 -11.02
N ARG A 118 16.21 -20.93 -10.11
CA ARG A 118 14.85 -20.52 -10.48
C ARG A 118 14.83 -19.09 -10.99
N GLU A 119 15.63 -18.22 -10.40
CA GLU A 119 15.73 -16.81 -10.79
C GLU A 119 16.54 -16.63 -12.08
N PRO A 120 16.14 -15.75 -13.02
CA PRO A 120 16.81 -15.59 -14.31
C PRO A 120 18.30 -15.24 -14.19
N GLU A 121 18.65 -14.31 -13.30
CA GLU A 121 20.02 -13.87 -13.06
C GLU A 121 20.83 -14.96 -12.36
N GLY A 122 20.23 -15.65 -11.39
CA GLY A 122 20.84 -16.79 -10.70
C GLY A 122 21.14 -17.93 -11.67
N ARG A 123 20.20 -18.25 -12.58
CA ARG A 123 20.40 -19.21 -13.66
C ARG A 123 21.57 -18.84 -14.56
N LYS A 124 21.61 -17.60 -15.06
CA LYS A 124 22.72 -17.12 -15.92
C LYS A 124 24.07 -17.27 -15.23
N MET A 125 24.17 -16.86 -13.96
CA MET A 125 25.40 -16.96 -13.17
C MET A 125 25.83 -18.42 -12.97
N ILE A 126 24.92 -19.28 -12.52
CA ILE A 126 25.20 -20.70 -12.27
C ILE A 126 25.63 -21.41 -13.56
N THR A 127 24.93 -21.15 -14.67
CA THR A 127 25.28 -21.69 -15.99
C THR A 127 26.65 -21.18 -16.44
N ALA A 128 26.98 -19.91 -16.22
CA ALA A 128 28.30 -19.36 -16.56
C ALA A 128 29.43 -20.02 -15.75
N ILE A 129 29.24 -20.21 -14.44
CA ILE A 129 30.20 -20.91 -13.57
C ILE A 129 30.37 -22.37 -14.02
N GLY A 130 29.27 -23.08 -14.25
CA GLY A 130 29.29 -24.46 -14.72
C GLY A 130 29.95 -24.60 -16.10
N SER A 131 29.65 -23.67 -17.02
CA SER A 131 30.26 -23.60 -18.34
C SER A 131 31.74 -23.27 -18.30
N PHE A 132 32.19 -22.41 -17.37
CA PHE A 132 33.61 -22.12 -17.17
C PHE A 132 34.38 -23.34 -16.67
N GLY A 133 33.85 -24.04 -15.65
CA GLY A 133 34.44 -25.30 -15.17
C GLY A 133 34.49 -26.36 -16.27
N PHE A 134 33.42 -26.44 -17.06
CA PHE A 134 33.33 -27.32 -18.22
C PHE A 134 34.37 -26.98 -19.31
N LYS A 135 34.45 -25.72 -19.73
CA LYS A 135 35.40 -25.24 -20.75
C LYS A 135 36.85 -25.41 -20.31
N SER A 136 37.16 -25.07 -19.05
CA SER A 136 38.51 -25.24 -18.48
C SER A 136 38.91 -26.72 -18.30
N GLY A 137 37.93 -27.61 -18.25
CA GLY A 137 38.11 -29.07 -18.19
C GLY A 137 38.05 -29.76 -19.55
N GLN A 138 38.01 -29.03 -20.67
CA GLN A 138 37.98 -29.68 -21.98
C GLN A 138 39.24 -30.51 -22.20
N LYS A 139 39.02 -31.77 -22.60
CA LYS A 139 40.07 -32.74 -22.87
C LYS A 139 41.17 -32.19 -23.79
N LYS A 140 40.80 -31.35 -24.78
CA LYS A 140 41.75 -30.71 -25.71
C LYS A 140 42.72 -29.75 -25.01
N ASP A 141 42.23 -28.90 -24.12
CA ASP A 141 43.03 -27.92 -23.39
C ASP A 141 43.90 -28.61 -22.32
N MET A 142 43.37 -29.66 -21.69
CA MET A 142 44.14 -30.52 -20.81
C MET A 142 45.28 -31.22 -21.58
N ILE A 143 45.00 -31.81 -22.74
CA ILE A 143 46.02 -32.45 -23.60
C ILE A 143 47.08 -31.43 -24.04
N ALA A 144 46.67 -30.24 -24.45
CA ALA A 144 47.60 -29.19 -24.88
C ALA A 144 48.54 -28.77 -23.74
N SER A 145 48.00 -28.58 -22.53
CA SER A 145 48.76 -28.22 -21.34
C SER A 145 49.73 -29.34 -20.92
N HIS A 146 49.26 -30.58 -20.86
CA HIS A 146 50.11 -31.74 -20.58
C HIS A 146 51.24 -31.90 -21.62
N ARG A 147 50.95 -31.64 -22.90
CA ARG A 147 51.96 -31.66 -23.97
C ARG A 147 53.01 -30.55 -23.83
N VAL A 148 52.65 -29.38 -23.31
CA VAL A 148 53.61 -28.30 -23.03
C VAL A 148 54.46 -28.65 -21.82
N LEU A 149 53.88 -29.21 -20.76
CA LEU A 149 54.58 -29.63 -19.56
C LEU A 149 55.57 -30.76 -19.84
N LEU A 150 55.15 -31.81 -20.55
CA LEU A 150 56.01 -32.92 -20.95
C LEU A 150 57.20 -32.47 -21.83
N ARG A 151 57.04 -31.39 -22.60
CA ARG A 151 58.15 -30.80 -23.38
C ARG A 151 59.15 -30.01 -22.53
N ARG A 152 58.70 -29.45 -21.40
CA ARG A 152 59.55 -28.68 -20.49
C ARG A 152 60.21 -29.56 -19.43
N ASP A 153 59.52 -30.61 -19.02
CA ASP A 153 59.94 -31.58 -18.02
C ASP A 153 59.61 -33.00 -18.56
N PRO A 154 60.61 -33.74 -19.07
CA PRO A 154 60.41 -35.08 -19.61
C PRO A 154 59.91 -36.11 -18.58
N ASP A 155 60.16 -35.88 -17.29
CA ASP A 155 59.72 -36.75 -16.19
C ASP A 155 58.34 -36.33 -15.64
N PHE A 156 57.70 -35.33 -16.28
CA PHE A 156 56.39 -34.83 -15.90
C PHE A 156 55.34 -35.96 -15.85
N THR A 157 54.66 -36.02 -14.70
CA THR A 157 53.39 -36.75 -14.57
C THR A 157 52.34 -35.85 -13.94
N ALA A 158 51.07 -36.00 -14.34
CA ALA A 158 49.97 -35.20 -13.78
C ALA A 158 49.93 -35.29 -12.24
N ALA A 159 50.12 -36.50 -11.69
CA ALA A 159 50.16 -36.75 -10.26
C ALA A 159 51.29 -36.00 -9.54
N SER A 160 52.51 -35.95 -10.11
CA SER A 160 53.65 -35.23 -9.51
C SER A 160 53.45 -33.72 -9.40
N TYR A 161 52.60 -33.14 -10.24
CA TYR A 161 52.25 -31.71 -10.23
C TYR A 161 50.88 -31.42 -9.58
N GLY A 162 50.23 -32.43 -9.00
CA GLY A 162 48.89 -32.28 -8.40
C GLY A 162 47.78 -31.97 -9.40
N LEU A 163 47.98 -32.27 -10.68
CA LEU A 163 47.00 -32.08 -11.74
C LEU A 163 46.08 -33.30 -11.88
N ALA A 164 44.84 -33.06 -12.29
CA ALA A 164 43.91 -34.13 -12.66
C ALA A 164 44.40 -34.86 -13.93
N SER A 165 44.20 -36.18 -13.97
CA SER A 165 44.46 -36.98 -15.16
C SER A 165 43.53 -36.58 -16.32
N ILE A 166 44.01 -36.71 -17.55
CA ILE A 166 43.20 -36.43 -18.74
C ILE A 166 42.10 -37.50 -18.84
N PRO A 167 40.81 -37.11 -18.88
CA PRO A 167 39.72 -38.06 -19.02
C PRO A 167 39.72 -38.76 -20.39
N GLU A 168 39.30 -40.03 -20.41
CA GLU A 168 39.22 -40.83 -21.64
C GLU A 168 38.09 -40.37 -22.56
N GLU A 169 36.96 -39.93 -22.02
CA GLU A 169 35.82 -39.37 -22.77
C GLU A 169 35.85 -37.83 -22.77
N GLU A 170 35.21 -37.21 -23.78
CA GLU A 170 35.03 -35.77 -23.78
C GLU A 170 34.03 -35.42 -22.67
N PRO A 171 34.36 -34.51 -21.74
CA PRO A 171 33.43 -34.18 -20.66
C PRO A 171 32.10 -33.69 -21.25
N THR A 172 31.00 -34.02 -20.59
CA THR A 172 29.65 -33.53 -20.90
C THR A 172 29.32 -32.34 -19.99
N PRO A 173 28.71 -31.26 -20.49
CA PRO A 173 28.41 -30.11 -19.65
C PRO A 173 27.39 -30.50 -18.56
N PRO A 174 27.57 -30.01 -17.31
CA PRO A 174 26.70 -30.35 -16.20
C PRO A 174 25.27 -29.81 -16.36
N PHE A 175 25.07 -28.84 -17.27
CA PHE A 175 23.76 -28.26 -17.61
C PHE A 175 23.67 -28.07 -19.13
N PRO A 176 22.45 -28.06 -19.71
CA PRO A 176 22.24 -27.73 -21.12
C PRO A 176 22.86 -26.37 -21.44
N LEU A 177 23.62 -26.32 -22.53
CA LEU A 177 24.14 -25.07 -23.07
C LEU A 177 23.09 -24.58 -24.08
N ASP A 178 22.48 -23.43 -23.81
CA ASP A 178 21.64 -22.69 -24.78
C ASP A 178 22.52 -22.02 -25.85
#